data_AF-A0A6H1P7A9-F1
#
_entry.id   AF-A0A6H1P7A9-F1
#
_cell.length_a   1.000
_cell.length_b   1.000
_cell.length_c   1.000
_cell.angle_alpha   90.00
_cell.angle_beta   90.00
_cell.angle_gamma   90.00
#
_symmetry.space_group_name_H-M   'P 1'
#
loop_
_entity.id
_entity.type
_entity.pdbx_description
1 polymer ?
#
loop_
_entity_poly.entity_id
_entity_poly.type
_entity_poly.pdbx_seq_one_letter_code
_entity_poly.pdbx_strand_id
1 'polypeptide(L)'
;MNDIQFAFIDESGDYSFDFENKDVSSHFIIVSILAKESNKELLEQEVEMVRQKYFQTDEMHTDKMDNPHLRIQLLNELKDLPFNIYAYVVDKRKIREDSGITFEKTFIKFMNRLIYDDLNRTFDQLDLVLVEQGTKEFMTEFKTYIKEKSVPDLFNYSIFGFNHSKSELLLQLANFIAGTIAKGYDQTQYSEHYPLFHKIIKKKIIAINLWPQNYKNYLHDYISRNQDSQFDEVIFKQSVNLTLQYLEKNKKSEDADEKIRMDLLKFLLFNLRENPNEYVYTQEILDNLNAIRVNKINHHYFRSNIVSKLRDSGLLIASSNKGYKLPVCLTDLYDFVNLSSLTIHPMIQRISKCRNQVLLATNNEIDILENNEYEYLKKIIDLEKLAVTE
;
A
#
# COMPACT_ATOMS: atom_id res chain seq x y z
N MET A 1 -12.32 23.85 -8.21
CA MET A 1 -12.81 23.30 -6.94
C MET A 1 -12.31 21.87 -6.85
N ASN A 2 -11.70 21.51 -5.73
CA ASN A 2 -11.22 20.14 -5.51
C ASN A 2 -12.43 19.21 -5.36
N ASP A 3 -12.36 18.05 -6.00
CA ASP A 3 -13.39 17.01 -5.92
C ASP A 3 -13.28 16.32 -4.55
N ILE A 4 -14.32 16.42 -3.72
CA ILE A 4 -14.32 15.85 -2.36
C ILE A 4 -14.23 14.32 -2.48
N GLN A 5 -13.37 13.70 -1.65
CA GLN A 5 -13.29 12.25 -1.57
C GLN A 5 -14.10 11.75 -0.38
N PHE A 6 -15.06 10.87 -0.64
CA PHE A 6 -15.83 10.17 0.39
C PHE A 6 -15.17 8.84 0.74
N ALA A 7 -15.20 8.49 2.03
CA ALA A 7 -14.89 7.14 2.51
C ALA A 7 -16.08 6.55 3.28
N PHE A 8 -16.71 5.54 2.70
CA PHE A 8 -17.76 4.75 3.33
C PHE A 8 -17.12 3.60 4.08
N ILE A 9 -17.19 3.61 5.40
CA ILE A 9 -16.42 2.71 6.25
C ILE A 9 -17.36 1.73 6.94
N ASP A 10 -17.02 0.45 6.87
CA ASP A 10 -17.62 -0.59 7.69
C ASP A 10 -16.59 -1.63 8.15
N GLU A 11 -16.97 -2.46 9.11
CA GLU A 11 -16.12 -3.49 9.74
C GLU A 11 -16.70 -4.90 9.66
N SER A 12 -15.82 -5.88 9.83
CA SER A 12 -16.14 -7.30 9.98
C SER A 12 -15.26 -7.92 11.07
N GLY A 13 -15.81 -8.88 11.80
CA GLY A 13 -15.20 -9.49 12.98
C GLY A 13 -15.66 -8.84 14.29
N ASP A 14 -15.36 -9.51 15.39
CA ASP A 14 -15.62 -9.07 16.76
C ASP A 14 -14.35 -8.52 17.43
N TYR A 15 -14.53 -7.95 18.62
CA TYR A 15 -13.48 -7.33 19.41
C TYR A 15 -12.89 -8.25 20.50
N SER A 16 -13.40 -9.48 20.62
CA SER A 16 -13.01 -10.45 21.63
C SER A 16 -11.69 -11.15 21.28
N PHE A 17 -11.03 -11.63 22.32
CA PHE A 17 -9.78 -12.41 22.25
C PHE A 17 -9.98 -13.86 22.74
N ASP A 18 -11.23 -14.26 22.99
CA ASP A 18 -11.56 -15.62 23.43
C ASP A 18 -11.61 -16.60 22.24
N PHE A 19 -10.43 -16.97 21.74
CA PHE A 19 -10.30 -17.87 20.59
C PHE A 19 -10.67 -19.33 20.89
N GLU A 20 -10.98 -19.68 22.14
CA GLU A 20 -11.56 -20.98 22.49
C GLU A 20 -13.00 -21.09 21.99
N ASN A 21 -13.70 -19.95 21.87
CA ASN A 21 -15.02 -19.89 21.26
C ASN A 21 -14.92 -19.85 19.73
N LYS A 22 -15.56 -20.83 19.06
CA LYS A 22 -15.54 -20.96 17.60
C LYS A 22 -16.26 -19.83 16.86
N ASP A 23 -17.10 -19.07 17.55
CA ASP A 23 -17.78 -17.91 16.97
C ASP A 23 -16.93 -16.63 17.02
N VAL A 24 -15.81 -16.65 17.75
CA VAL A 24 -14.88 -15.52 17.83
C VAL A 24 -14.01 -15.50 16.57
N SER A 25 -14.17 -14.43 15.81
CA SER A 25 -13.32 -14.06 14.69
C SER A 25 -11.86 -14.02 15.11
N SER A 26 -11.02 -14.59 14.28
CA SER A 26 -9.57 -14.53 14.42
C SER A 26 -9.00 -13.17 13.98
N HIS A 27 -9.72 -12.47 13.12
CA HIS A 27 -9.32 -11.19 12.53
C HIS A 27 -10.39 -10.12 12.75
N PHE A 28 -9.92 -8.89 12.96
CA PHE A 28 -10.76 -7.71 12.90
C PHE A 28 -10.41 -6.92 11.62
N ILE A 29 -11.42 -6.65 10.79
CA ILE A 29 -11.23 -6.12 9.43
C ILE A 29 -12.04 -4.85 9.28
N ILE A 30 -11.41 -3.79 8.78
CA ILE A 30 -12.07 -2.54 8.45
C ILE A 30 -11.87 -2.26 6.98
N VAL A 31 -12.95 -1.93 6.29
CA VAL A 31 -12.93 -1.58 4.86
C VAL A 31 -13.52 -0.21 4.67
N SER A 32 -12.86 0.58 3.82
CA SER A 32 -13.31 1.86 3.34
C SER A 32 -13.47 1.82 1.83
N ILE A 33 -14.69 2.10 1.36
CA ILE A 33 -14.98 2.34 -0.05
C ILE A 33 -14.73 3.81 -0.33
N LEU A 34 -13.75 4.09 -1.17
CA LEU A 34 -13.36 5.45 -1.54
C LEU A 34 -14.01 5.82 -2.87
N ALA A 35 -14.79 6.89 -2.86
CA ALA A 35 -15.45 7.42 -4.05
C ALA A 35 -15.25 8.93 -4.14
N LYS A 36 -15.13 9.44 -5.36
CA LYS A 36 -15.13 10.89 -5.60
C LYS A 36 -16.55 11.41 -5.62
N GLU A 37 -16.77 12.64 -5.15
CA GLU A 37 -18.07 13.30 -5.17
C GLU A 37 -18.66 13.34 -6.58
N SER A 38 -17.84 13.66 -7.58
CA SER A 38 -18.23 13.62 -9.00
C SER A 38 -18.78 12.28 -9.49
N ASN A 39 -18.39 11.16 -8.86
CA ASN A 39 -18.79 9.82 -9.25
C ASN A 39 -19.84 9.20 -8.31
N LYS A 40 -20.22 9.89 -7.23
CA LYS A 40 -21.05 9.32 -6.17
C LYS A 40 -22.43 8.91 -6.68
N GLU A 41 -23.14 9.81 -7.38
CA GLU A 41 -24.49 9.52 -7.88
C GLU A 41 -24.51 8.35 -8.87
N LEU A 42 -23.54 8.31 -9.79
CA LEU A 42 -23.39 7.19 -10.73
C LEU A 42 -23.10 5.88 -9.99
N LEU A 43 -22.21 5.91 -9.00
CA LEU A 43 -21.89 4.74 -8.20
C LEU A 43 -23.12 4.23 -7.43
N GLU A 44 -23.92 5.11 -6.84
CA GLU A 44 -25.16 4.73 -6.14
C GLU A 44 -26.18 4.09 -7.10
N GLN A 45 -26.37 4.66 -8.29
CA GLN A 45 -27.29 4.10 -9.28
C GLN A 45 -26.86 2.70 -9.74
N GLU A 46 -25.58 2.52 -10.06
CA GLU A 46 -25.05 1.24 -10.52
C GLU A 46 -25.08 0.17 -9.42
N VAL A 47 -24.72 0.53 -8.18
CA VAL A 47 -24.79 -0.39 -7.05
C VAL A 47 -26.25 -0.77 -6.74
N GLU A 48 -27.20 0.14 -6.93
CA GLU A 48 -28.62 -0.14 -6.72
C GLU A 48 -29.15 -1.14 -7.75
N MET A 49 -28.73 -1.01 -9.02
CA MET A 49 -29.07 -2.00 -10.05
C MET A 49 -28.52 -3.38 -9.70
N VAL A 50 -27.28 -3.44 -9.21
CA VAL A 50 -26.67 -4.70 -8.74
C VAL A 50 -27.44 -5.25 -7.52
N ARG A 51 -27.79 -4.40 -6.55
CA ARG A 51 -28.58 -4.79 -5.38
C ARG A 51 -29.92 -5.40 -5.80
N GLN A 52 -30.67 -4.73 -6.64
CA GLN A 52 -31.97 -5.21 -7.11
C GLN A 52 -31.87 -6.55 -7.85
N LYS A 53 -30.79 -6.75 -8.62
CA LYS A 53 -30.57 -7.98 -9.37
C LYS A 53 -30.26 -9.19 -8.48
N TYR A 54 -29.43 -9.01 -7.45
CA TYR A 54 -28.91 -10.12 -6.63
C TYR A 54 -29.58 -10.28 -5.27
N PHE A 55 -30.09 -9.19 -4.71
CA PHE A 55 -30.72 -9.14 -3.38
C PHE A 55 -32.17 -8.68 -3.44
N GLN A 56 -32.69 -8.25 -4.60
CA GLN A 56 -34.07 -7.77 -4.76
C GLN A 56 -34.37 -6.58 -3.82
N THR A 57 -35.19 -6.80 -2.79
CA THR A 57 -35.52 -5.80 -1.76
C THR A 57 -34.64 -5.89 -0.52
N ASP A 58 -33.81 -6.93 -0.41
CA ASP A 58 -32.92 -7.14 0.73
C ASP A 58 -31.67 -6.25 0.69
N GLU A 59 -31.15 -5.96 1.88
CA GLU A 59 -29.85 -5.30 2.06
C GLU A 59 -28.68 -6.18 1.58
N MET A 60 -27.61 -5.56 1.05
CA MET A 60 -26.42 -6.27 0.56
C MET A 60 -25.52 -6.77 1.71
N HIS A 61 -26.03 -7.70 2.51
CA HIS A 61 -25.25 -8.34 3.56
C HIS A 61 -24.47 -9.55 3.06
N THR A 62 -23.23 -9.67 3.50
CA THR A 62 -22.35 -10.80 3.15
C THR A 62 -22.96 -12.16 3.51
N ASP A 63 -23.68 -12.25 4.63
CA ASP A 63 -24.29 -13.47 5.16
C ASP A 63 -25.45 -13.98 4.29
N LYS A 64 -26.08 -13.08 3.52
CA LYS A 64 -27.16 -13.43 2.59
C LYS A 64 -26.63 -14.03 1.28
N MET A 65 -25.32 -13.97 1.02
CA MET A 65 -24.69 -14.48 -0.19
C MET A 65 -23.48 -15.37 0.11
N ASP A 66 -23.77 -16.57 0.63
CA ASP A 66 -22.74 -17.58 0.87
C ASP A 66 -22.33 -18.37 -0.37
N ASN A 67 -23.15 -18.38 -1.42
CA ASN A 67 -22.82 -19.05 -2.67
C ASN A 67 -21.62 -18.38 -3.38
N PRO A 68 -20.48 -19.07 -3.53
CA PRO A 68 -19.28 -18.52 -4.17
C PRO A 68 -19.49 -18.07 -5.61
N HIS A 69 -20.33 -18.78 -6.39
CA HIS A 69 -20.59 -18.44 -7.79
C HIS A 69 -21.37 -17.14 -7.93
N LEU A 70 -22.40 -16.95 -7.11
CA LEU A 70 -23.16 -15.69 -7.10
C LEU A 70 -22.29 -14.52 -6.67
N ARG A 71 -21.43 -14.73 -5.66
CA ARG A 71 -20.45 -13.72 -5.23
C ARG A 71 -19.49 -13.34 -6.35
N ILE A 72 -18.97 -14.30 -7.12
CA ILE A 72 -18.12 -14.03 -8.29
C ILE A 72 -18.86 -13.22 -9.35
N GLN A 73 -20.12 -13.55 -9.65
CA GLN A 73 -20.91 -12.81 -10.64
C GLN A 73 -21.14 -11.36 -10.20
N LEU A 74 -21.53 -11.16 -8.94
CA LEU A 74 -21.73 -9.83 -8.37
C LEU A 74 -20.43 -9.02 -8.36
N LEU A 75 -19.32 -9.59 -7.90
CA LEU A 75 -18.02 -8.91 -7.91
C LEU A 75 -17.59 -8.52 -9.34
N ASN A 76 -17.95 -9.32 -10.35
CA ASN A 76 -17.66 -8.99 -11.75
C ASN A 76 -18.47 -7.80 -12.27
N GLU A 77 -19.65 -7.52 -11.73
CA GLU A 77 -20.43 -6.33 -12.07
C GLU A 77 -19.89 -5.10 -11.33
N LEU A 78 -19.42 -5.27 -10.09
CA LEU A 78 -18.85 -4.17 -9.32
C LEU A 78 -17.44 -3.76 -9.77
N LYS A 79 -16.67 -4.66 -10.39
CA LYS A 79 -15.22 -4.46 -10.62
C LYS A 79 -14.88 -3.23 -11.47
N ASP A 80 -15.80 -2.76 -12.32
CA ASP A 80 -15.54 -1.66 -13.25
C ASP A 80 -16.09 -0.31 -12.74
N LEU A 81 -16.87 -0.33 -11.65
CA LEU A 81 -17.48 0.87 -11.06
C LEU A 81 -16.45 1.83 -10.44
N PRO A 82 -16.72 3.14 -10.38
CA PRO A 82 -15.72 4.16 -10.05
C PRO A 82 -15.45 4.34 -8.54
N PHE A 83 -15.21 3.23 -7.83
CA PHE A 83 -14.76 3.24 -6.44
C PHE A 83 -13.41 2.55 -6.29
N ASN A 84 -12.75 2.77 -5.17
CA ASN A 84 -11.55 2.03 -4.75
C ASN A 84 -11.72 1.49 -3.32
N ILE A 85 -10.91 0.52 -2.95
CA ILE A 85 -10.96 -0.20 -1.66
C ILE A 85 -9.70 0.12 -0.87
N TYR A 86 -9.87 0.54 0.37
CA TYR A 86 -8.81 0.68 1.36
C TYR A 86 -9.17 -0.17 2.58
N ALA A 87 -8.27 -1.04 3.04
CA ALA A 87 -8.60 -1.97 4.11
C ALA A 87 -7.51 -2.07 5.18
N TYR A 88 -7.93 -2.39 6.40
CA TYR A 88 -7.07 -2.82 7.50
C TYR A 88 -7.47 -4.24 7.88
N VAL A 89 -6.49 -5.12 8.04
CA VAL A 89 -6.69 -6.49 8.50
C VAL A 89 -5.81 -6.74 9.72
N VAL A 90 -6.46 -6.94 10.85
CA VAL A 90 -5.84 -7.11 12.16
C VAL A 90 -5.90 -8.58 12.55
N ASP A 91 -4.76 -9.26 12.60
CA ASP A 91 -4.66 -10.64 13.12
C ASP A 91 -4.57 -10.59 14.65
N LYS A 92 -5.72 -10.77 15.31
CA LYS A 92 -5.83 -10.62 16.77
C LYS A 92 -4.97 -11.65 17.52
N ARG A 93 -4.75 -12.82 16.93
CA ARG A 93 -3.96 -13.93 17.50
C ARG A 93 -2.47 -13.60 17.62
N LYS A 94 -1.98 -12.60 16.87
CA LYS A 94 -0.58 -12.16 16.90
C LYS A 94 -0.34 -11.02 17.91
N ILE A 95 -1.38 -10.53 18.56
CA ILE A 95 -1.29 -9.55 19.63
C ILE A 95 -0.81 -10.29 20.87
N ARG A 96 0.27 -9.81 21.48
CA ARG A 96 0.77 -10.42 22.72
C ARG A 96 -0.23 -10.20 23.85
N GLU A 97 -0.52 -11.25 24.60
CA GLU A 97 -1.46 -11.20 25.73
C GLU A 97 -1.04 -10.17 26.79
N ASP A 98 0.26 -9.99 27.00
CA ASP A 98 0.84 -9.05 27.98
C ASP A 98 0.89 -7.59 27.50
N SER A 99 0.37 -7.28 26.31
CA SER A 99 0.34 -5.92 25.76
C SER A 99 -0.71 -5.01 26.42
N GLY A 100 -1.69 -5.59 27.14
CA GLY A 100 -2.85 -4.86 27.66
C GLY A 100 -3.86 -4.44 26.57
N ILE A 101 -3.58 -4.73 25.29
CA ILE A 101 -4.45 -4.45 24.14
C ILE A 101 -5.59 -5.47 24.05
N THR A 102 -5.46 -6.63 24.67
CA THR A 102 -6.46 -7.73 24.63
C THR A 102 -7.78 -7.40 25.31
N PHE A 103 -7.86 -6.31 26.07
CA PHE A 103 -9.14 -5.78 26.56
C PHE A 103 -9.87 -5.02 25.45
N GLU A 104 -11.11 -5.40 25.18
CA GLU A 104 -11.99 -4.83 24.13
C GLU A 104 -11.92 -3.30 24.02
N LYS A 105 -12.14 -2.56 25.12
CA LYS A 105 -12.08 -1.09 25.12
C LYS A 105 -10.70 -0.53 24.79
N THR A 106 -9.63 -1.21 25.23
CA THR A 106 -8.27 -0.80 24.91
C THR A 106 -7.95 -1.10 23.46
N PHE A 107 -8.40 -2.25 22.95
CA PHE A 107 -8.30 -2.63 21.54
C PHE A 107 -8.97 -1.60 20.64
N ILE A 108 -10.24 -1.25 20.90
CA ILE A 108 -11.00 -0.28 20.11
C ILE A 108 -10.28 1.08 20.09
N LYS A 109 -9.86 1.60 21.26
CA LYS A 109 -9.11 2.86 21.35
C LYS A 109 -7.79 2.82 20.58
N PHE A 110 -7.07 1.71 20.67
CA PHE A 110 -5.82 1.53 19.94
C PHE A 110 -6.06 1.53 18.43
N MET A 111 -7.07 0.80 17.97
CA MET A 111 -7.44 0.72 16.56
C MET A 111 -7.94 2.07 16.02
N ASN A 112 -8.76 2.80 16.78
CA ASN A 112 -9.22 4.14 16.43
C ASN A 112 -8.04 5.07 16.14
N ARG A 113 -7.06 5.09 17.04
CA ARG A 113 -5.83 5.88 16.87
C ARG A 113 -5.02 5.41 15.66
N LEU A 114 -4.78 4.10 15.55
CA LEU A 114 -3.95 3.54 14.48
C LEU A 114 -4.49 3.91 13.10
N ILE A 115 -5.81 3.78 12.91
CA ILE A 115 -6.47 4.03 11.63
C ILE A 115 -6.60 5.53 11.38
N TYR A 116 -6.93 6.32 12.39
CA TYR A 116 -6.98 7.77 12.26
C TYR A 116 -5.62 8.35 11.84
N ASP A 117 -4.55 7.98 12.55
CA ASP A 117 -3.19 8.45 12.25
C ASP A 117 -2.79 8.10 10.81
N ASP A 118 -3.20 6.93 10.32
CA ASP A 118 -2.86 6.46 9.00
C ASP A 118 -3.70 7.09 7.88
N LEU A 119 -5.01 7.25 8.08
CA LEU A 119 -5.89 7.98 7.17
C LEU A 119 -5.47 9.45 7.06
N ASN A 120 -5.23 10.12 8.19
CA ASN A 120 -4.80 11.53 8.24
C ASN A 120 -3.44 11.77 7.57
N ARG A 121 -2.59 10.74 7.51
CA ARG A 121 -1.32 10.79 6.80
C ARG A 121 -1.50 10.58 5.29
N THR A 122 -2.43 9.72 4.90
CA THR A 122 -2.58 9.25 3.52
C THR A 122 -3.45 10.21 2.67
N PHE A 123 -4.46 10.85 3.28
CA PHE A 123 -5.45 11.67 2.59
C PHE A 123 -5.33 13.15 2.95
N ASP A 124 -5.31 14.02 1.93
CA ASP A 124 -5.27 15.47 2.10
C ASP A 124 -6.63 16.08 2.51
N GLN A 125 -7.72 15.43 2.11
CA GLN A 125 -9.11 15.78 2.46
C GLN A 125 -9.97 14.52 2.30
N LEU A 126 -10.74 14.16 3.33
CA LEU A 126 -11.60 12.98 3.31
C LEU A 126 -12.89 13.21 4.10
N ASP A 127 -14.03 12.97 3.46
CA ASP A 127 -15.33 13.02 4.13
C ASP A 127 -15.79 11.61 4.51
N LEU A 128 -15.96 11.38 5.81
CA LEU A 128 -16.19 10.07 6.36
C LEU A 128 -17.68 9.79 6.50
N VAL A 129 -18.11 8.63 6.02
CA VAL A 129 -19.47 8.13 6.16
C VAL A 129 -19.40 6.80 6.91
N LEU A 130 -19.97 6.80 8.12
CA LEU A 130 -20.02 5.64 9.02
C LEU A 130 -21.47 5.23 9.22
N VAL A 131 -21.71 3.95 9.50
CA VAL A 131 -23.02 3.43 9.92
C VAL A 131 -23.46 4.16 11.20
N GLU A 132 -24.68 4.69 11.23
CA GLU A 132 -25.24 5.37 12.41
C GLU A 132 -25.78 4.35 13.43
N GLN A 133 -25.36 4.49 14.70
CA GLN A 133 -25.93 3.93 15.94
C GLN A 133 -26.37 2.44 15.94
N GLY A 134 -25.75 1.64 16.82
CA GLY A 134 -26.45 0.56 17.54
C GLY A 134 -25.96 -0.88 17.42
N THR A 135 -25.02 -1.21 16.53
CA THR A 135 -24.55 -2.61 16.39
C THR A 135 -23.04 -2.80 16.53
N LYS A 136 -22.25 -1.72 16.40
CA LYS A 136 -20.79 -1.79 16.29
C LYS A 136 -20.13 -0.73 17.18
N GLU A 137 -19.59 -1.15 18.33
CA GLU A 137 -18.97 -0.29 19.35
C GLU A 137 -17.81 0.52 18.75
N PHE A 138 -16.98 -0.12 17.93
CA PHE A 138 -15.85 0.53 17.28
C PHE A 138 -16.28 1.71 16.40
N MET A 139 -17.30 1.58 15.56
CA MET A 139 -17.76 2.68 14.67
C MET A 139 -18.22 3.91 15.46
N THR A 140 -18.88 3.67 16.60
CA THR A 140 -19.35 4.74 17.48
C THR A 140 -18.18 5.46 18.15
N GLU A 141 -17.23 4.70 18.69
CA GLU A 141 -16.02 5.28 19.28
C GLU A 141 -15.16 5.97 18.23
N PHE A 142 -15.02 5.41 17.02
CA PHE A 142 -14.22 5.97 15.94
C PHE A 142 -14.79 7.32 15.47
N LYS A 143 -16.12 7.42 15.30
CA LYS A 143 -16.80 8.68 15.00
C LYS A 143 -16.52 9.74 16.05
N THR A 144 -16.56 9.36 17.32
CA THR A 144 -16.29 10.25 18.45
C THR A 144 -14.83 10.69 18.45
N TYR A 145 -13.91 9.75 18.29
CA TYR A 145 -12.47 9.98 18.23
C TYR A 145 -12.07 10.96 17.13
N ILE A 146 -12.61 10.79 15.92
CA ILE A 146 -12.37 11.69 14.79
C ILE A 146 -12.89 13.10 15.10
N LYS A 147 -14.10 13.23 15.64
CA LYS A 147 -14.69 14.54 15.98
C LYS A 147 -13.87 15.29 17.03
N GLU A 148 -13.33 14.59 18.02
CA GLU A 148 -12.47 15.19 19.05
C GLU A 148 -11.09 15.58 18.52
N LYS A 149 -10.56 14.84 17.54
CA LYS A 149 -9.23 15.08 16.97
C LYS A 149 -9.23 16.05 15.79
N SER A 150 -10.34 16.17 15.08
CA SER A 150 -10.48 16.94 13.83
C SER A 150 -11.17 18.29 14.07
N VAL A 151 -10.93 18.92 15.22
CA VAL A 151 -11.51 20.24 15.53
C VAL A 151 -10.87 21.26 14.58
N PRO A 152 -11.64 21.91 13.69
CA PRO A 152 -11.10 22.89 12.78
C PRO A 152 -10.52 24.09 13.54
N ASP A 153 -9.35 24.54 13.13
CA ASP A 153 -8.73 25.77 13.63
C ASP A 153 -8.65 26.83 12.50
N LEU A 154 -8.14 28.02 12.82
CA LEU A 154 -8.09 29.16 11.88
C LEU A 154 -7.29 28.85 10.59
N PHE A 155 -6.44 27.81 10.60
CA PHE A 155 -5.57 27.42 9.50
C PHE A 155 -5.85 25.99 8.99
N ASN A 156 -6.54 25.17 9.77
CA ASN A 156 -7.01 23.83 9.42
C ASN A 156 -8.54 23.82 9.29
N TYR A 157 -9.02 23.94 8.04
CA TYR A 157 -10.36 23.43 7.72
C TYR A 157 -10.38 21.94 8.08
N SER A 158 -11.41 21.45 8.77
CA SER A 158 -11.47 20.06 9.25
C SER A 158 -11.26 19.10 8.07
N ILE A 159 -10.06 18.52 8.00
CA ILE A 159 -9.60 17.65 6.91
C ILE A 159 -10.46 16.38 6.83
N PHE A 160 -10.96 15.95 7.99
CA PHE A 160 -11.87 14.83 8.17
C PHE A 160 -13.23 15.35 8.64
N GLY A 161 -14.21 15.24 7.75
CA GLY A 161 -15.57 15.71 7.97
C GLY A 161 -16.57 14.57 8.13
N PHE A 162 -17.76 14.94 8.61
CA PHE A 162 -18.98 14.15 8.45
C PHE A 162 -20.00 15.07 7.78
N ASN A 163 -19.79 15.47 6.52
CA ASN A 163 -20.65 16.46 5.87
C ASN A 163 -21.92 15.79 5.34
N HIS A 164 -22.84 15.43 6.23
CA HIS A 164 -24.25 15.03 5.99
C HIS A 164 -24.57 14.06 4.82
N SER A 165 -23.57 13.48 4.17
CA SER A 165 -23.68 12.63 3.00
C SER A 165 -24.01 11.22 3.46
N LYS A 166 -25.30 10.96 3.68
CA LYS A 166 -25.77 9.61 4.00
C LYS A 166 -25.89 8.82 2.71
N SER A 167 -25.29 7.63 2.68
CA SER A 167 -25.53 6.63 1.64
C SER A 167 -25.52 5.25 2.28
N GLU A 168 -26.72 4.75 2.60
CA GLU A 168 -26.87 3.40 3.16
C GLU A 168 -26.40 2.35 2.17
N LEU A 169 -26.62 2.58 0.87
CA LEU A 169 -26.23 1.66 -0.19
C LEU A 169 -24.70 1.49 -0.29
N LEU A 170 -23.94 2.57 -0.22
CA LEU A 170 -22.47 2.51 -0.26
C LEU A 170 -21.87 1.97 1.05
N LEU A 171 -22.57 2.15 2.18
CA LEU A 171 -22.23 1.47 3.43
C LEU A 171 -22.48 -0.04 3.33
N GLN A 172 -23.57 -0.47 2.69
CA GLN A 172 -23.82 -1.89 2.40
C GLN A 172 -22.77 -2.47 1.44
N LEU A 173 -22.33 -1.70 0.43
CA LEU A 173 -21.20 -2.09 -0.41
C LEU A 173 -19.92 -2.29 0.43
N ALA A 174 -19.62 -1.37 1.36
CA ALA A 174 -18.48 -1.51 2.26
C ALA A 174 -18.60 -2.77 3.14
N ASN A 175 -19.78 -3.06 3.69
CA ASN A 175 -20.07 -4.28 4.45
C ASN A 175 -19.80 -5.55 3.61
N PHE A 176 -20.30 -5.58 2.38
CA PHE A 176 -20.14 -6.71 1.48
C PHE A 176 -18.67 -6.96 1.10
N ILE A 177 -17.91 -5.89 0.83
CA ILE A 177 -16.47 -6.00 0.55
C ILE A 177 -15.70 -6.41 1.82
N ALA A 178 -16.05 -5.90 3.00
CA ALA A 178 -15.47 -6.33 4.28
C ALA A 178 -15.65 -7.83 4.52
N GLY A 179 -16.87 -8.34 4.34
CA GLY A 179 -17.14 -9.78 4.43
C GLY A 179 -16.41 -10.59 3.35
N THR A 180 -16.28 -10.06 2.13
CA THR A 180 -15.52 -10.72 1.06
C THR A 180 -14.03 -10.81 1.38
N ILE A 181 -13.44 -9.76 1.96
CA ILE A 181 -12.07 -9.77 2.46
C ILE A 181 -11.96 -10.75 3.63
N ALA A 182 -12.90 -10.76 4.58
CA ALA A 182 -12.90 -11.67 5.72
C ALA A 182 -12.80 -13.15 5.33
N LYS A 183 -13.46 -13.56 4.22
CA LYS A 183 -13.35 -14.94 3.70
C LYS A 183 -11.91 -15.37 3.35
N GLY A 184 -10.97 -14.44 3.21
CA GLY A 184 -9.55 -14.71 2.95
C GLY A 184 -8.64 -14.76 4.17
N TYR A 185 -9.09 -14.28 5.33
CA TYR A 185 -8.24 -14.14 6.52
C TYR A 185 -8.86 -14.75 7.76
N ASP A 186 -10.15 -14.49 7.99
CA ASP A 186 -10.83 -14.91 9.19
C ASP A 186 -11.16 -16.41 9.15
N GLN A 187 -10.71 -17.16 10.15
CA GLN A 187 -10.89 -18.61 10.24
C GLN A 187 -12.37 -19.02 10.29
N THR A 188 -13.23 -18.20 10.90
CA THR A 188 -14.67 -18.48 11.03
C THR A 188 -15.42 -18.31 9.72
N GLN A 189 -14.89 -17.48 8.81
CA GLN A 189 -15.52 -17.13 7.53
C GLN A 189 -14.74 -17.65 6.31
N TYR A 190 -13.66 -18.41 6.55
CA TYR A 190 -12.71 -18.80 5.51
C TYR A 190 -13.36 -19.50 4.33
N SER A 191 -12.95 -19.13 3.12
CA SER A 191 -13.38 -19.77 1.88
C SER A 191 -12.21 -20.06 0.97
N GLU A 192 -12.13 -21.30 0.47
CA GLU A 192 -11.16 -21.72 -0.54
C GLU A 192 -11.28 -20.96 -1.87
N HIS A 193 -12.42 -20.33 -2.13
CA HIS A 193 -12.67 -19.52 -3.33
C HIS A 193 -12.18 -18.07 -3.21
N TYR A 194 -11.69 -17.64 -2.05
CA TYR A 194 -11.16 -16.29 -1.86
C TYR A 194 -10.13 -15.85 -2.90
N PRO A 195 -9.19 -16.70 -3.38
CA PRO A 195 -8.26 -16.30 -4.45
C PRO A 195 -8.97 -15.82 -5.73
N LEU A 196 -10.15 -16.39 -6.06
CA LEU A 196 -10.96 -15.93 -7.19
C LEU A 196 -11.63 -14.59 -6.91
N PHE A 197 -12.19 -14.41 -5.70
CA PHE A 197 -12.79 -13.14 -5.30
C PHE A 197 -11.75 -12.02 -5.30
N HIS A 198 -10.59 -12.28 -4.68
CA HIS A 198 -9.47 -11.36 -4.60
C HIS A 198 -8.99 -10.95 -6.00
N LYS A 199 -8.84 -11.90 -6.93
CA LYS A 199 -8.44 -11.62 -8.32
C LYS A 199 -9.35 -10.60 -9.02
N ILE A 200 -10.65 -10.61 -8.72
CA ILE A 200 -11.63 -9.69 -9.32
C ILE A 200 -11.48 -8.28 -8.73
N ILE A 201 -11.36 -8.17 -7.40
CA ILE A 201 -11.30 -6.88 -6.71
C ILE A 201 -9.89 -6.28 -6.62
N LYS A 202 -8.83 -7.05 -6.90
CA LYS A 202 -7.41 -6.66 -6.77
C LYS A 202 -7.12 -5.28 -7.38
N LYS A 203 -7.66 -5.01 -8.57
CA LYS A 203 -7.42 -3.74 -9.29
C LYS A 203 -8.04 -2.52 -8.61
N LYS A 204 -9.02 -2.73 -7.74
CA LYS A 204 -9.68 -1.66 -6.96
C LYS A 204 -9.04 -1.46 -5.60
N ILE A 205 -8.21 -2.39 -5.13
CA ILE A 205 -7.54 -2.29 -3.84
C ILE A 205 -6.38 -1.31 -3.97
N ILE A 206 -6.49 -0.19 -3.26
CA ILE A 206 -5.38 0.76 -3.11
C ILE A 206 -4.35 0.21 -2.13
N ALA A 207 -4.83 -0.25 -0.96
CA ALA A 207 -4.00 -0.83 0.07
C ALA A 207 -4.79 -1.78 0.96
N ILE A 208 -4.12 -2.85 1.40
CA ILE A 208 -4.53 -3.65 2.56
C ILE A 208 -3.41 -3.55 3.61
N ASN A 209 -3.67 -2.82 4.68
CA ASN A 209 -2.73 -2.66 5.78
C ASN A 209 -2.88 -3.84 6.75
N LEU A 210 -1.84 -4.67 6.84
CA LEU A 210 -1.81 -5.80 7.78
C LEU A 210 -1.23 -5.36 9.12
N TRP A 211 -1.86 -5.78 10.21
CA TRP A 211 -1.37 -5.53 11.56
C TRP A 211 -1.57 -6.77 12.46
N PRO A 212 -0.66 -7.08 13.40
CA PRO A 212 0.67 -6.48 13.62
C PRO A 212 1.60 -6.67 12.42
N GLN A 213 2.42 -5.66 12.10
CA GLN A 213 3.39 -5.77 11.01
C GLN A 213 4.52 -6.72 11.40
N ASN A 214 4.59 -7.88 10.73
CA ASN A 214 5.64 -8.87 10.93
C ASN A 214 6.11 -9.37 9.57
N TYR A 215 7.42 -9.55 9.37
CA TYR A 215 7.96 -10.13 8.15
C TYR A 215 7.34 -11.51 7.84
N LYS A 216 6.93 -12.26 8.87
CA LYS A 216 6.20 -13.53 8.73
C LYS A 216 4.87 -13.40 8.01
N ASN A 217 4.23 -12.23 8.03
CA ASN A 217 2.98 -11.97 7.28
C ASN A 217 3.21 -11.99 5.76
N TYR A 218 4.45 -11.80 5.32
CA TYR A 218 4.84 -11.81 3.91
C TYR A 218 5.52 -13.14 3.53
N LEU A 219 5.90 -13.95 4.54
CA LEU A 219 6.74 -15.14 4.39
C LEU A 219 5.96 -16.40 3.97
N HIS A 220 4.69 -16.51 4.42
CA HIS A 220 3.98 -17.79 4.52
C HIS A 220 3.68 -18.47 3.17
N ASP A 221 3.56 -17.69 2.08
CA ASP A 221 3.27 -18.22 0.74
C ASP A 221 4.50 -18.32 -0.18
N TYR A 222 5.58 -17.59 0.13
CA TYR A 222 6.78 -17.54 -0.72
C TYR A 222 7.79 -18.65 -0.39
N ILE A 223 8.12 -18.83 0.90
CA ILE A 223 9.17 -19.77 1.32
C ILE A 223 8.75 -21.24 1.12
N SER A 224 7.46 -21.55 1.19
CA SER A 224 6.96 -22.92 0.97
C SER A 224 7.08 -23.37 -0.49
N ARG A 225 7.27 -22.45 -1.45
CA ARG A 225 7.22 -22.74 -2.89
C ARG A 225 8.56 -22.59 -3.62
N ASN A 226 9.49 -21.76 -3.15
CA ASN A 226 10.74 -21.45 -3.86
C ASN A 226 11.96 -21.51 -2.91
N GLN A 227 12.42 -22.71 -2.54
CA GLN A 227 13.69 -22.93 -1.84
C GLN A 227 14.83 -23.15 -2.84
N ASP A 228 15.23 -22.11 -3.58
CA ASP A 228 16.31 -22.25 -4.57
C ASP A 228 17.71 -21.89 -3.98
N SER A 229 17.79 -21.08 -2.92
CA SER A 229 19.05 -20.67 -2.28
C SER A 229 18.94 -20.38 -0.79
N GLN A 230 19.98 -20.74 -0.02
CA GLN A 230 20.11 -20.44 1.42
C GLN A 230 20.08 -18.92 1.72
N PHE A 231 20.44 -18.08 0.74
CA PHE A 231 20.52 -16.62 0.93
C PHE A 231 19.21 -15.90 0.62
N ASP A 232 18.25 -16.53 -0.08
CA ASP A 232 17.01 -15.87 -0.49
C ASP A 232 16.15 -15.52 0.72
N GLU A 233 16.09 -16.39 1.73
CA GLU A 233 15.40 -16.08 3.00
C GLU A 233 16.03 -14.88 3.71
N VAL A 234 17.36 -14.77 3.68
CA VAL A 234 18.09 -13.66 4.30
C VAL A 234 17.80 -12.36 3.56
N ILE A 235 17.82 -12.37 2.23
CA ILE A 235 17.50 -11.21 1.38
C ILE A 235 16.06 -10.76 1.61
N PHE A 236 15.12 -11.71 1.56
CA PHE A 236 13.70 -11.46 1.80
C PHE A 236 13.49 -10.81 3.18
N LYS A 237 14.01 -11.45 4.23
CA LYS A 237 13.87 -10.96 5.61
C LYS A 237 14.47 -9.57 5.76
N GLN A 238 15.64 -9.33 5.17
CA GLN A 238 16.30 -8.03 5.24
C GLN A 238 15.52 -6.95 4.50
N SER A 239 15.01 -7.23 3.29
CA SER A 239 14.20 -6.31 2.51
C SER A 239 12.94 -5.87 3.28
N VAL A 240 12.22 -6.83 3.85
CA VAL A 240 11.01 -6.53 4.63
C VAL A 240 11.36 -5.78 5.91
N ASN A 241 12.37 -6.22 6.67
CA ASN A 241 12.74 -5.57 7.93
C ASN A 241 13.15 -4.10 7.74
N LEU A 242 14.00 -3.81 6.75
CA LEU A 242 14.39 -2.42 6.44
C LEU A 242 13.18 -1.57 6.07
N THR A 243 12.24 -2.13 5.32
CA THR A 243 10.99 -1.46 4.94
C THR A 243 10.12 -1.16 6.17
N LEU A 244 9.89 -2.14 7.04
CA LEU A 244 9.10 -1.96 8.26
C LEU A 244 9.75 -0.97 9.22
N GLN A 245 11.08 -1.02 9.38
CA GLN A 245 11.82 -0.06 10.20
C GLN A 245 11.69 1.37 9.66
N TYR A 246 11.74 1.56 8.34
CA TYR A 246 11.53 2.86 7.73
C TYR A 246 10.11 3.38 7.97
N LEU A 247 9.10 2.53 7.82
CA LEU A 247 7.70 2.89 8.07
C LEU A 247 7.49 3.32 9.53
N GLU A 248 8.03 2.57 10.49
CA GLU A 248 7.91 2.91 11.92
C GLU A 248 8.68 4.19 12.27
N LYS A 249 9.90 4.34 11.76
CA LYS A 249 10.73 5.54 12.00
C LYS A 249 10.06 6.81 11.50
N ASN A 250 9.44 6.76 10.32
CA ASN A 250 8.86 7.93 9.66
C ASN A 250 7.35 8.07 9.86
N LYS A 251 6.73 7.25 10.72
CA LYS A 251 5.27 7.21 10.95
C LYS A 251 4.65 8.56 11.29
N LYS A 252 5.40 9.44 11.95
CA LYS A 252 4.96 10.78 12.40
C LYS A 252 5.52 11.93 11.54
N SER A 253 6.10 11.63 10.38
CA SER A 253 6.63 12.67 9.51
C SER A 253 5.50 13.50 8.89
N GLU A 254 5.65 14.82 8.93
CA GLU A 254 4.74 15.76 8.26
C GLU A 254 5.22 16.11 6.84
N ASP A 255 6.42 15.69 6.45
CA ASP A 255 6.98 15.93 5.12
C ASP A 255 6.16 15.22 4.02
N ALA A 256 5.76 15.98 2.99
CA ALA A 256 4.91 15.47 1.93
C ALA A 256 5.60 14.36 1.12
N ASP A 257 6.90 14.50 0.84
CA ASP A 257 7.68 13.50 0.11
C ASP A 257 7.85 12.22 0.96
N GLU A 258 8.02 12.32 2.28
CA GLU A 258 8.02 11.16 3.19
C GLU A 258 6.68 10.43 3.20
N LYS A 259 5.55 11.14 3.24
CA LYS A 259 4.22 10.52 3.17
C LYS A 259 4.06 9.68 1.90
N ILE A 260 4.47 10.21 0.76
CA ILE A 260 4.45 9.50 -0.53
C ILE A 260 5.38 8.28 -0.51
N ARG A 261 6.58 8.42 0.05
CA ARG A 261 7.53 7.31 0.20
C ARG A 261 6.96 6.17 1.04
N MET A 262 6.32 6.48 2.15
CA MET A 262 5.66 5.48 2.99
C MET A 262 4.51 4.76 2.26
N ASP A 263 3.70 5.49 1.48
CA ASP A 263 2.60 4.88 0.72
C ASP A 263 3.10 3.97 -0.39
N LEU A 264 4.19 4.35 -1.07
CA LEU A 264 4.88 3.46 -2.02
C LEU A 264 5.33 2.16 -1.33
N LEU A 265 5.97 2.25 -0.16
CA LEU A 265 6.45 1.07 0.55
C LEU A 265 5.30 0.16 0.99
N LYS A 266 4.19 0.73 1.46
CA LYS A 266 2.97 -0.04 1.76
C LYS A 266 2.42 -0.76 0.54
N PHE A 267 2.36 -0.06 -0.60
CA PHE A 267 1.93 -0.66 -1.86
C PHE A 267 2.86 -1.79 -2.31
N LEU A 268 4.18 -1.62 -2.19
CA LEU A 268 5.15 -2.66 -2.52
C LEU A 268 5.09 -3.85 -1.54
N LEU A 269 4.84 -3.63 -0.24
CA LEU A 269 4.59 -4.70 0.73
C LEU A 269 3.31 -5.47 0.40
N PHE A 270 2.25 -4.76 -0.01
CA PHE A 270 1.03 -5.39 -0.49
C PHE A 270 1.32 -6.26 -1.73
N ASN A 271 2.01 -5.73 -2.75
CA ASN A 271 2.35 -6.54 -3.92
C ASN A 271 3.30 -7.70 -3.60
N LEU A 272 4.24 -7.52 -2.68
CA LEU A 272 5.15 -8.57 -2.21
C LEU A 272 4.36 -9.77 -1.65
N ARG A 273 3.27 -9.50 -0.93
CA ARG A 273 2.41 -10.56 -0.40
C ARG A 273 1.63 -11.26 -1.50
N GLU A 274 1.01 -10.50 -2.39
CA GLU A 274 0.11 -11.08 -3.39
C GLU A 274 0.86 -11.73 -4.56
N ASN A 275 1.95 -11.13 -5.03
CA ASN A 275 2.73 -11.57 -6.19
C ASN A 275 4.24 -11.37 -5.90
N PRO A 276 4.84 -12.16 -4.99
CA PRO A 276 6.23 -11.95 -4.52
C PRO A 276 7.28 -11.96 -5.65
N ASN A 277 7.00 -12.68 -6.73
CA ASN A 277 7.89 -12.81 -7.88
C ASN A 277 7.73 -11.68 -8.90
N GLU A 278 6.63 -10.92 -8.86
CA GLU A 278 6.30 -9.96 -9.91
C GLU A 278 6.81 -8.55 -9.57
N TYR A 279 7.33 -7.89 -10.61
CA TYR A 279 7.57 -6.45 -10.58
C TYR A 279 6.28 -5.69 -10.85
N VAL A 280 6.13 -4.52 -10.24
CA VAL A 280 5.03 -3.61 -10.56
C VAL A 280 5.53 -2.49 -11.48
N TYR A 281 4.83 -2.30 -12.60
CA TYR A 281 5.17 -1.25 -13.56
C TYR A 281 5.04 0.14 -12.93
N THR A 282 5.89 1.08 -13.36
CA THR A 282 5.86 2.45 -12.84
C THR A 282 4.51 3.12 -13.03
N GLN A 283 3.82 2.85 -14.14
CA GLN A 283 2.50 3.43 -14.38
C GLN A 283 1.46 2.91 -13.39
N GLU A 284 1.47 1.62 -13.09
CA GLU A 284 0.55 1.02 -12.10
C GLU A 284 0.78 1.59 -10.70
N ILE A 285 2.05 1.76 -10.30
CA ILE A 285 2.41 2.43 -9.03
C ILE A 285 1.87 3.87 -9.02
N LEU A 286 2.09 4.62 -10.10
CA LEU A 286 1.61 6.01 -10.20
C LEU A 286 0.09 6.09 -10.18
N ASP A 287 -0.60 5.17 -10.84
CA ASP A 287 -2.06 5.12 -10.86
C ASP A 287 -2.60 4.84 -9.45
N ASN A 288 -1.98 3.90 -8.71
CA ASN A 288 -2.31 3.61 -7.31
C ASN A 288 -2.08 4.83 -6.40
N LEU A 289 -0.88 5.43 -6.46
CA LEU A 289 -0.55 6.59 -5.62
C LEU A 289 -1.44 7.79 -5.97
N ASN A 290 -1.72 8.03 -7.25
CA ASN A 290 -2.52 9.16 -7.68
C ASN A 290 -4.03 8.95 -7.52
N ALA A 291 -4.49 7.74 -7.18
CA ALA A 291 -5.91 7.42 -7.02
C ALA A 291 -6.60 8.27 -5.93
N ILE A 292 -5.84 8.67 -4.92
CA ILE A 292 -6.31 9.36 -3.71
C ILE A 292 -5.67 10.74 -3.52
N ARG A 293 -4.88 11.20 -4.49
CA ARG A 293 -4.16 12.47 -4.42
C ARG A 293 -4.81 13.52 -5.30
N VAL A 294 -4.87 14.75 -4.77
CA VAL A 294 -5.29 15.91 -5.55
C VAL A 294 -4.20 16.30 -6.55
N ASN A 295 -2.96 16.42 -6.07
CA ASN A 295 -1.80 16.74 -6.90
C ASN A 295 -1.13 15.46 -7.40
N LYS A 296 -1.25 15.21 -8.71
CA LYS A 296 -0.71 13.99 -9.32
C LYS A 296 0.81 14.04 -9.43
N ILE A 297 1.43 12.93 -9.03
CA ILE A 297 2.85 12.69 -9.16
C ILE A 297 3.16 12.25 -10.59
N ASN A 298 4.23 12.80 -11.18
CA ASN A 298 4.73 12.40 -12.48
C ASN A 298 5.92 11.43 -12.39
N HIS A 299 6.29 10.82 -13.52
CA HIS A 299 7.38 9.84 -13.61
C HIS A 299 8.73 10.37 -13.14
N HIS A 300 9.08 11.61 -13.48
CA HIS A 300 10.38 12.19 -13.11
C HIS A 300 10.49 12.35 -11.59
N TYR A 301 9.51 13.05 -11.00
CA TYR A 301 9.45 13.27 -9.56
C TYR A 301 9.42 11.95 -8.78
N PHE A 302 8.63 10.97 -9.25
CA PHE A 302 8.60 9.65 -8.64
C PHE A 302 9.99 8.98 -8.58
N ARG A 303 10.76 9.07 -9.67
CA ARG A 303 12.11 8.50 -9.71
C ARG A 303 13.08 9.28 -8.80
N SER A 304 13.13 10.60 -8.93
CA SER A 304 14.16 11.43 -8.28
C SER A 304 13.92 11.66 -6.79
N ASN A 305 12.67 11.87 -6.38
CA ASN A 305 12.33 12.30 -5.03
C ASN A 305 11.83 11.15 -4.16
N ILE A 306 11.22 10.13 -4.78
CA ILE A 306 10.62 9.03 -4.03
C ILE A 306 11.57 7.82 -4.05
N VAL A 307 11.81 7.22 -5.22
CA VAL A 307 12.60 5.99 -5.31
C VAL A 307 14.07 6.20 -4.97
N SER A 308 14.72 7.22 -5.53
CA SER A 308 16.14 7.48 -5.24
C SER A 308 16.35 7.78 -3.76
N LYS A 309 15.48 8.57 -3.12
CA LYS A 309 15.60 8.88 -1.69
C LYS A 309 15.39 7.68 -0.78
N LEU A 310 14.49 6.76 -1.14
CA LEU A 310 14.36 5.49 -0.43
C LEU A 310 15.65 4.66 -0.52
N ARG A 311 16.29 4.61 -1.69
CA ARG A 311 17.58 3.92 -1.86
C ARG A 311 18.72 4.61 -1.13
N ASP A 312 18.79 5.94 -1.17
CA ASP A 312 19.78 6.74 -0.45
C ASP A 312 19.68 6.47 1.06
N SER A 313 18.48 6.16 1.57
CA SER A 313 18.26 5.78 2.97
C SER A 313 18.57 4.30 3.30
N GLY A 314 19.07 3.53 2.32
CA GLY A 314 19.49 2.15 2.50
C GLY A 314 18.39 1.09 2.31
N LEU A 315 17.21 1.45 1.78
CA LEU A 315 16.17 0.47 1.48
C LEU A 315 16.51 -0.35 0.23
N LEU A 316 16.22 -1.65 0.31
CA LEU A 316 16.36 -2.57 -0.81
C LEU A 316 15.12 -2.49 -1.71
N ILE A 317 15.24 -1.76 -2.82
CA ILE A 317 14.20 -1.68 -3.87
C ILE A 317 14.83 -2.11 -5.19
N ALA A 318 14.44 -3.28 -5.69
CA ALA A 318 14.89 -3.79 -6.97
C ALA A 318 14.20 -3.04 -8.12
N SER A 319 14.97 -2.77 -9.19
CA SER A 319 14.42 -2.24 -10.44
C SER A 319 14.77 -3.14 -11.60
N SER A 320 13.82 -3.29 -12.51
CA SER A 320 14.02 -3.88 -13.82
C SER A 320 13.30 -3.05 -14.89
N ASN A 321 13.41 -3.47 -16.15
CA ASN A 321 12.56 -2.95 -17.23
C ASN A 321 11.05 -3.20 -16.98
N LYS A 322 10.69 -4.07 -16.03
CA LYS A 322 9.31 -4.37 -15.61
C LYS A 322 8.85 -3.51 -14.42
N GLY A 323 9.68 -2.59 -13.92
CA GLY A 323 9.33 -1.66 -12.85
C GLY A 323 10.04 -1.95 -11.54
N TYR A 324 9.31 -1.93 -10.42
CA TYR A 324 9.87 -1.97 -9.07
C TYR A 324 9.28 -3.09 -8.21
N LYS A 325 10.08 -3.66 -7.31
CA LYS A 325 9.63 -4.57 -6.25
C LYS A 325 10.55 -4.53 -5.03
N LEU A 326 10.07 -5.08 -3.92
CA LEU A 326 10.93 -5.48 -2.80
C LEU A 326 11.61 -6.81 -3.18
N PRO A 327 12.95 -6.90 -3.17
CA PRO A 327 13.66 -8.10 -3.57
C PRO A 327 13.38 -9.27 -2.61
N VAL A 328 13.12 -10.44 -3.18
CA VAL A 328 12.84 -11.68 -2.44
C VAL A 328 13.92 -12.74 -2.62
N CYS A 329 14.82 -12.55 -3.57
CA CYS A 329 15.90 -13.47 -3.90
C CYS A 329 17.09 -12.73 -4.53
N LEU A 330 18.18 -13.48 -4.72
CA LEU A 330 19.40 -12.93 -5.31
C LEU A 330 19.22 -12.44 -6.76
N THR A 331 18.35 -13.08 -7.54
CA THR A 331 18.11 -12.69 -8.94
C THR A 331 17.48 -11.30 -9.05
N ASP A 332 16.58 -10.93 -8.13
CA ASP A 332 16.02 -9.57 -8.08
C ASP A 332 17.08 -8.49 -7.84
N LEU A 333 18.10 -8.80 -7.03
CA LEU A 333 19.23 -7.91 -6.81
C LEU A 333 20.11 -7.81 -8.06
N TYR A 334 20.32 -8.93 -8.77
CA TYR A 334 21.04 -8.91 -10.05
C TYR A 334 20.31 -8.14 -11.12
N ASP A 335 18.98 -8.20 -11.21
CA ASP A 335 18.20 -7.38 -12.14
C ASP A 335 18.50 -5.88 -11.94
N PHE A 336 18.53 -5.44 -10.68
CA PHE A 336 18.86 -4.05 -10.34
C PHE A 336 20.30 -3.67 -10.72
N VAL A 337 21.27 -4.53 -10.40
CA VAL A 337 22.68 -4.30 -10.75
C VAL A 337 22.87 -4.28 -12.27
N ASN A 338 22.25 -5.20 -12.99
CA ASN A 338 22.31 -5.28 -14.45
C ASN A 338 21.72 -4.03 -15.10
N LEU A 339 20.53 -3.60 -14.66
CA LEU A 339 19.89 -2.38 -15.18
C LEU A 339 20.77 -1.15 -14.93
N SER A 340 21.40 -1.07 -13.75
CA SER A 340 22.30 0.04 -13.39
C SER A 340 23.57 0.01 -14.24
N SER A 341 24.16 -1.17 -14.44
CA SER A 341 25.38 -1.38 -15.24
C SER A 341 25.19 -0.94 -16.69
N LEU A 342 24.02 -1.24 -17.28
CA LEU A 342 23.65 -0.80 -18.65
C LEU A 342 23.63 0.73 -18.81
N THR A 343 23.53 1.49 -17.72
CA THR A 343 23.53 2.95 -17.74
C THR A 343 24.89 3.51 -17.31
N ILE A 344 25.41 3.04 -16.18
CA ILE A 344 26.64 3.54 -15.55
C ILE A 344 27.85 3.34 -16.46
N HIS A 345 28.01 2.13 -17.01
CA HIS A 345 29.19 1.81 -17.81
C HIS A 345 29.26 2.65 -19.10
N PRO A 346 28.20 2.76 -19.92
CA PRO A 346 28.23 3.64 -21.09
C PRO A 346 28.43 5.13 -20.74
N MET A 347 27.93 5.61 -19.59
CA MET A 347 28.14 7.00 -19.16
C MET A 347 29.61 7.27 -18.81
N ILE A 348 30.23 6.38 -18.04
CA ILE A 348 31.67 6.48 -17.71
C ILE A 348 32.52 6.44 -18.98
N GLN A 349 32.22 5.52 -19.91
CA GLN A 349 32.93 5.43 -21.18
C GLN A 349 32.81 6.70 -22.03
N ARG A 350 31.61 7.33 -22.07
CA ARG A 350 31.42 8.60 -22.81
C ARG A 350 32.25 9.73 -22.21
N ILE A 351 32.30 9.85 -20.89
CA ILE A 351 33.13 10.85 -20.20
C ILE A 351 34.61 10.59 -20.47
N SER A 352 35.06 9.33 -20.35
CA SER A 352 36.44 8.92 -20.63
C SER A 352 36.87 9.26 -22.06
N LYS A 353 36.02 8.95 -23.06
CA LYS A 353 36.28 9.31 -24.47
C LYS A 353 36.36 10.83 -24.66
N CYS A 354 35.44 11.59 -24.07
CA CYS A 354 35.46 13.06 -24.12
C CYS A 354 36.76 13.63 -23.53
N ARG A 355 37.14 13.19 -22.32
CA ARG A 355 38.39 13.58 -21.65
C ARG A 355 39.62 13.28 -22.52
N ASN A 356 39.70 12.09 -23.09
CA ASN A 356 40.84 11.70 -23.92
C ASN A 356 40.96 12.56 -25.20
N GLN A 357 39.83 12.94 -25.81
CA GLN A 357 39.84 13.83 -26.98
C GLN A 357 40.30 15.24 -26.62
N VAL A 358 39.89 15.77 -25.47
CA VAL A 358 40.35 17.09 -25.00
C VAL A 358 41.83 17.07 -24.65
N LEU A 359 42.29 16.04 -23.92
CA LEU A 359 43.71 15.86 -23.63
C LEU A 359 44.55 15.77 -24.91
N LEU A 360 44.11 14.99 -25.89
CA LEU A 360 44.80 14.87 -27.18
C LEU A 360 44.86 16.21 -27.93
N ALA A 361 43.74 16.93 -28.02
CA ALA A 361 43.67 18.20 -28.73
C ALA A 361 44.47 19.32 -28.06
N THR A 362 44.69 19.22 -26.75
CA THR A 362 45.41 20.22 -25.94
C THR A 362 46.82 19.78 -25.56
N ASN A 363 47.33 18.68 -26.12
CA ASN A 363 48.62 18.08 -25.72
C ASN A 363 48.77 17.90 -24.19
N ASN A 364 47.69 17.46 -23.53
CA ASN A 364 47.56 17.25 -22.09
C ASN A 364 47.59 18.53 -21.23
N GLU A 365 47.43 19.71 -21.82
CA GLU A 365 47.36 20.96 -21.04
C GLU A 365 46.04 21.12 -20.28
N ILE A 366 44.94 20.52 -20.77
CA ILE A 366 43.63 20.64 -20.14
C ILE A 366 43.05 19.25 -19.85
N ASP A 367 42.87 18.94 -18.57
CA ASP A 367 42.10 17.78 -18.12
C ASP A 367 40.73 18.24 -17.58
N ILE A 368 39.66 17.90 -18.30
CA ILE A 368 38.29 18.27 -17.92
C ILE A 368 37.83 17.68 -16.57
N LEU A 369 38.57 16.73 -16.00
CA LEU A 369 38.29 16.14 -14.69
C LEU A 369 39.31 16.58 -13.62
N GLU A 370 40.09 17.63 -13.86
CA GLU A 370 41.10 18.10 -12.89
C GLU A 370 40.49 18.76 -11.66
N ASN A 371 39.33 19.42 -11.80
CA ASN A 371 38.66 20.08 -10.68
C ASN A 371 38.31 19.07 -9.57
N ASN A 372 38.48 19.49 -8.31
CA ASN A 372 38.22 18.67 -7.12
C ASN A 372 36.80 18.07 -7.07
N GLU A 373 35.81 18.75 -7.66
CA GLU A 373 34.42 18.24 -7.75
C GLU A 373 34.29 16.95 -8.57
N TYR A 374 35.26 16.63 -9.44
CA TYR A 374 35.25 15.43 -10.29
C TYR A 374 36.25 14.35 -9.85
N GLU A 375 36.87 14.49 -8.68
CA GLU A 375 37.94 13.60 -8.20
C GLU A 375 37.51 12.12 -8.18
N TYR A 376 36.28 11.84 -7.74
CA TYR A 376 35.73 10.48 -7.74
C TYR A 376 35.61 9.88 -9.14
N LEU A 377 35.10 10.65 -10.11
CA LEU A 377 34.96 10.21 -11.50
C LEU A 377 36.32 10.00 -12.15
N LYS A 378 37.29 10.88 -11.88
CA LYS A 378 38.67 10.75 -12.35
C LYS A 378 39.30 9.44 -11.86
N LYS A 379 39.19 9.15 -10.55
CA LYS A 379 39.69 7.89 -9.96
C LYS A 379 39.08 6.64 -10.61
N ILE A 380 37.76 6.62 -10.85
CA ILE A 380 37.11 5.47 -11.50
C ILE A 380 37.65 5.26 -12.92
N ILE A 381 37.71 6.33 -13.72
CA ILE A 381 38.15 6.26 -15.12
C ILE A 381 39.63 5.85 -15.22
N ASP A 382 40.47 6.34 -14.31
CA ASP A 382 41.90 6.02 -14.30
C ASP A 382 42.15 4.57 -13.88
N LEU A 383 41.37 4.03 -12.94
CA LEU A 383 41.43 2.61 -12.57
C LEU A 383 40.99 1.68 -13.71
N GLU A 384 39.95 2.05 -14.46
CA GLU A 384 39.48 1.27 -15.62
C GLU A 384 40.57 1.16 -16.70
N LYS A 385 41.36 2.21 -16.91
CA LYS A 385 42.47 2.19 -17.88
C LYS A 385 43.58 1.22 -17.50
N LEU A 386 43.91 1.14 -16.21
CA LEU A 386 44.95 0.22 -15.71
C LEU A 386 44.56 -1.25 -15.89
N ALA A 387 43.29 -1.59 -15.69
CA ALA A 387 42.76 -2.94 -15.83
C ALA A 387 42.65 -3.45 -17.29
N VAL A 388 42.73 -2.57 -18.29
CA VAL A 388 42.71 -2.93 -19.72
C VAL A 388 44.14 -3.10 -20.28
N THR A 389 45.15 -2.69 -19.53
CA THR A 389 46.58 -2.79 -19.88
C THR A 389 47.31 -3.99 -19.26
N GLU A 390 46.65 -4.76 -18.41
CA GLU A 390 47.03 -6.13 -18.01
C GLU A 390 46.25 -7.16 -18.85
#